data_AF-A0A961Z8R9-F1
#
_entry.id   AF-A0A961Z8R9-F1
#
_cell.length_a   1.000
_cell.length_b   1.000
_cell.length_c   1.000
_cell.angle_alpha   90.00
_cell.angle_beta   90.00
_cell.angle_gamma   90.00
#
_symmetry.space_group_name_H-M   'P 1'
#
loop_
_entity.id
_entity.type
_entity.pdbx_description
1 polymer ?
#
loop_
_entity_poly.entity_id
_entity_poly.type
_entity_poly.pdbx_seq_one_letter_code
_entity_poly.pdbx_strand_id
1 'polypeptide(L)' 'THAVGGSMIPVPGGVLIKDAAGTLLGAVGISGDNSDNDEKAAVAGIAAAALVGETG' A
#
# COMPACT_ATOMS: atom_id res chain seq x y z
N THR A 1 -16.51 12.45 14.72
CA THR A 1 -15.59 11.34 14.46
C THR A 1 -16.14 10.50 13.31
N HIS A 2 -16.08 11.03 12.10
CA HIS A 2 -16.62 10.39 10.89
C HIS A 2 -15.50 10.34 9.86
N ALA A 3 -14.60 9.35 9.96
CA ALA A 3 -13.54 9.17 8.97
C ALA A 3 -13.93 8.13 7.90
N VAL A 4 -14.77 7.14 8.22
CA VAL A 4 -15.22 6.15 7.23
C VAL A 4 -16.55 5.54 7.69
N GLY A 5 -17.65 5.91 7.03
CA GLY A 5 -19.01 5.38 7.30
C GLY A 5 -19.30 4.07 6.57
N GLY A 6 -18.33 3.16 6.51
CA GLY A 6 -18.45 1.88 5.82
C GLY A 6 -17.60 0.80 6.47
N SER A 7 -18.06 -0.44 6.41
CA SER A 7 -17.35 -1.62 6.92
C SER A 7 -16.02 -1.78 6.19
N MET A 8 -14.93 -1.29 6.77
CA MET A 8 -13.58 -1.64 6.33
C MET A 8 -13.37 -3.12 6.64
N ILE A 9 -13.21 -3.93 5.60
CA ILE A 9 -12.76 -5.31 5.70
C ILE A 9 -11.25 -5.27 5.49
N PRO A 10 -10.42 -5.55 6.50
CA PRO A 10 -8.98 -5.59 6.33
C PRO A 10 -8.64 -6.86 5.55
N VAL A 11 -8.31 -6.69 4.28
CA VAL A 11 -7.73 -7.71 3.39
C VAL A 11 -6.30 -7.31 3.05
N PRO A 12 -5.35 -8.27 2.96
CA PRO A 12 -4.02 -7.99 2.39
C PRO A 12 -4.16 -7.36 0.99
N GLY A 13 -3.28 -6.42 0.66
CA GLY A 13 -3.45 -5.55 -0.53
C GLY A 13 -2.99 -4.09 -0.33
N GLY A 14 -2.66 -3.72 0.91
CA GLY A 14 -2.12 -2.39 1.25
C GLY A 14 -0.60 -2.44 1.41
N VAL A 15 0.12 -1.57 0.70
CA VAL A 15 1.58 -1.43 0.79
C VAL A 15 1.93 -0.11 1.46
N LEU A 16 2.76 -0.16 2.50
CA LEU A 16 3.30 1.03 3.16
C LEU A 16 4.40 1.64 2.30
N ILE A 17 4.41 2.97 2.22
CA ILE A 17 5.39 3.74 1.44
C ILE A 17 6.33 4.43 2.42
N LYS A 18 7.63 4.17 2.30
CA LYS A 18 8.68 4.77 3.11
C LYS A 18 9.70 5.50 2.23
N ASP A 19 10.37 6.50 2.80
CA ASP A 19 11.57 7.06 2.19
C ASP A 19 12.79 6.14 2.41
N ALA A 20 13.93 6.52 1.82
CA ALA A 20 15.19 5.78 1.97
C ALA A 20 15.75 5.77 3.41
N ALA A 21 15.30 6.69 4.27
CA ALA A 21 15.65 6.73 5.69
C ALA A 21 14.71 5.88 6.56
N GLY A 22 13.68 5.25 5.97
CA GLY A 22 12.67 4.45 6.66
C GLY A 22 11.52 5.27 7.23
N THR A 23 11.43 6.58 6.94
CA THR A 23 10.30 7.42 7.35
C THR A 23 9.05 6.98 6.61
N LEU A 24 7.97 6.69 7.36
CA LEU A 24 6.67 6.37 6.77
C LEU A 24 6.07 7.63 6.13
N LEU A 25 5.85 7.58 4.82
CA LEU A 25 5.25 8.66 4.03
C LEU A 25 3.74 8.45 3.83
N GLY A 26 3.28 7.20 3.85
CA GLY A 26 1.88 6.86 3.67
C GLY A 26 1.65 5.40 3.32
N ALA A 27 0.51 5.11 2.70
CA ALA A 27 0.15 3.78 2.22
C ALA A 27 -0.59 3.89 0.87
N VAL A 28 -0.50 2.84 0.06
CA VAL A 28 -1.28 2.66 -1.17
C VAL A 28 -2.01 1.33 -1.08
N GLY A 29 -3.28 1.31 -1.50
CA GLY A 29 -4.06 0.09 -1.67
C GLY A 29 -4.40 -0.07 -3.15
N ILE A 30 -4.14 -1.25 -3.71
CA ILE A 30 -4.56 -1.61 -5.06
C ILE A 30 -5.65 -2.67 -4.94
N SER A 31 -6.63 -2.58 -5.82
CA SER A 31 -7.67 -3.59 -5.95
C SER A 31 -7.94 -3.82 -7.43
N GLY A 32 -7.98 -5.07 -7.86
CA GLY A 32 -8.34 -5.41 -9.24
C GLY A 32 -8.02 -6.83 -9.65
N ASP A 33 -7.10 -7.50 -8.94
CA ASP A 33 -6.75 -8.90 -9.11
C ASP A 33 -6.71 -9.59 -7.73
N ASN A 34 -5.96 -10.69 -7.60
CA ASN A 34 -5.61 -11.28 -6.30
C ASN A 34 -4.64 -10.36 -5.54
N SER A 35 -4.76 -10.37 -4.20
CA SER A 35 -3.95 -9.54 -3.28
C SER A 35 -2.44 -9.55 -3.59
N ASP A 36 -1.84 -10.72 -3.85
CA ASP A 36 -0.41 -10.84 -4.16
C ASP A 36 0.00 -10.05 -5.42
N ASN A 37 -0.86 -10.02 -6.43
CA ASN A 37 -0.59 -9.30 -7.68
C ASN A 37 -0.78 -7.79 -7.49
N ASP A 38 -1.79 -7.41 -6.73
CA ASP A 38 -2.05 -6.02 -6.36
C ASP A 38 -0.88 -5.45 -5.53
N GLU A 39 -0.31 -6.22 -4.59
CA GLU A 39 0.86 -5.82 -3.80
C GLU A 39 2.12 -5.70 -4.67
N LYS A 40 2.37 -6.62 -5.60
CA LYS A 40 3.50 -6.54 -6.54
C LYS A 40 3.42 -5.30 -7.42
N ALA A 41 2.23 -4.99 -7.94
CA ALA A 41 2.00 -3.80 -8.74
C ALA A 41 2.27 -2.52 -7.93
N ALA A 42 1.82 -2.49 -6.67
CA ALA A 42 2.06 -1.38 -5.76
C ALA A 42 3.55 -1.19 -5.49
N VAL A 43 4.26 -2.26 -5.11
CA VAL A 43 5.72 -2.22 -4.86
C VAL A 43 6.48 -1.75 -6.09
N ALA A 44 6.12 -2.23 -7.29
CA ALA A 44 6.76 -1.81 -8.53
C ALA A 44 6.57 -0.31 -8.81
N GLY A 45 5.37 0.22 -8.60
CA GLY A 45 5.09 1.65 -8.74
C GLY A 45 5.84 2.51 -7.71
N ILE A 46 5.89 2.06 -6.45
CA ILE A 46 6.62 2.73 -5.37
C ILE A 46 8.13 2.77 -5.68
N ALA A 47 8.70 1.65 -6.13
CA ALA A 47 10.10 1.58 -6.52
C ALA A 47 10.42 2.48 -7.73
N ALA A 48 9.50 2.57 -8.70
CA ALA A 48 9.65 3.49 -9.84
C ALA A 48 9.66 4.97 -9.41
N ALA A 49 9.05 5.30 -8.26
CA ALA A 49 9.10 6.62 -7.65
C ALA A 49 10.33 6.84 -6.75
N ALA A 50 11.31 5.93 -6.75
CA ALA A 50 12.48 5.93 -5.86
C ALA A 50 12.13 5.91 -4.36
N LEU A 51 11.02 5.25 -4.02
CA LEU A 51 10.57 5.04 -2.65
C LEU A 51 10.63 3.55 -2.28
N VAL A 52 10.43 3.24 -1.01
CA VAL A 52 10.48 1.87 -0.48
C VAL A 52 9.05 1.41 -0.17
N GLY A 53 8.63 0.30 -0.79
CA GLY A 53 7.34 -0.35 -0.51
C GLY A 53 7.51 -1.49 0.49
N GLU A 54 6.67 -1.53 1.53
CA GLU A 54 6.64 -2.60 2.53
C GLU A 54 5.24 -3.24 2.55
N THR A 55 5.20 -4.54 2.25
CA THR A 55 4.01 -5.40 2.32
C THR A 55 3.91 -6.05 3.70
N GLY A 56 2.70 -6.43 4.13
CA GLY A 56 2.42 -6.95 5.48
C GLY A 56 1.95 -8.40 5.51
#